data_AF-A0AAU5LP92-F1
#
_entry.id   AF-A0AAU5LP92-F1
#
_cell.length_a   1.000
_cell.length_b   1.000
_cell.length_c   1.000
_cell.angle_alpha   90.00
_cell.angle_beta   90.00
_cell.angle_gamma   90.00
#
_symmetry.space_group_name_H-M   'P 1'
#
loop_
_entity.id
_entity.type
_entity.pdbx_description
1 polymer ?
#
loop_
_entity_poly.entity_id
_entity_poly.type
_entity_poly.pdbx_seq_one_letter_code
_entity_poly.pdbx_strand_id
1 'polypeptide(L)'
;MSYAGGTPTTTYQSLLRCALGEEAANQAWNPDLLLSGQSQLWTAITTTQGPLRLARPHVQRWAKDDLKSANAVAAISGPSR
;
A
#
# COMPACT_ATOMS: atom_id res chain seq x y z
N MET A 1 4.21 13.88 24.83
CA MET A 1 5.10 12.72 24.61
C MET A 1 4.78 12.17 23.23
N SER A 2 5.52 12.59 22.20
CA SER A 2 5.19 12.29 20.80
C SER A 2 6.31 11.45 20.20
N TYR A 3 6.30 10.14 20.47
CA TYR A 3 7.07 9.18 19.70
C TYR A 3 6.16 8.61 18.61
N ALA A 4 6.50 8.84 17.34
CA ALA A 4 6.27 7.88 16.24
C ALA A 4 6.77 8.49 14.91
N GLY A 5 8.10 8.49 14.73
CA GLY A 5 8.69 8.75 13.42
C GLY A 5 8.31 7.62 12.45
N GLY A 6 7.46 7.95 11.48
CA GLY A 6 7.02 7.07 10.41
C GLY A 6 5.70 7.57 9.86
N THR A 7 5.73 8.34 8.77
CA THR A 7 4.51 8.77 8.08
C THR A 7 3.69 7.53 7.67
N PRO A 8 2.35 7.60 7.56
CA PRO A 8 1.52 6.50 7.05
C PRO A 8 2.08 5.86 5.77
N THR A 9 2.69 6.68 4.92
CA THR A 9 3.43 6.28 3.71
C THR A 9 4.58 5.31 3.98
N THR A 10 5.40 5.58 4.99
CA THR A 10 6.55 4.73 5.34
C THR A 10 6.08 3.37 5.85
N THR A 11 5.03 3.37 6.69
CA THR A 11 4.40 2.14 7.19
C THR A 11 3.79 1.33 6.06
N TYR A 12 3.11 1.99 5.12
CA TYR A 12 2.51 1.36 3.95
C TYR A 12 3.56 0.69 3.07
N GLN A 13 4.62 1.41 2.69
CA GLN A 13 5.71 0.86 1.88
C GLN A 13 6.41 -0.33 2.57
N SER A 14 6.62 -0.24 3.89
CA SER A 14 7.22 -1.32 4.66
C SER A 14 6.34 -2.58 4.66
N LEU A 15 5.02 -2.41 4.81
CA LEU A 15 4.07 -3.53 4.78
C LEU A 15 3.97 -4.16 3.39
N LEU A 16 4.01 -3.37 2.31
CA LEU A 16 4.08 -3.89 0.94
C LEU A 16 5.34 -4.74 0.74
N ARG A 17 6.52 -4.24 1.13
CA ARG A 17 7.79 -5.00 1.05
C ARG A 17 7.73 -6.29 1.85
N CYS A 18 7.22 -6.25 3.08
CA CYS A 18 7.09 -7.44 3.92
C CYS A 18 6.09 -8.48 3.35
N ALA A 19 5.07 -8.04 2.62
CA ALA A 19 4.02 -8.90 2.09
C ALA A 19 4.36 -9.49 0.71
N LEU A 20 5.04 -8.74 -0.15
CA LEU A 20 5.24 -9.06 -1.56
C LEU A 20 6.72 -9.23 -1.97
N GLY A 21 7.66 -8.74 -1.16
CA GLY A 21 9.06 -8.56 -1.56
C GLY A 21 9.31 -7.20 -2.23
N GLU A 22 10.59 -6.82 -2.39
CA GLU A 22 11.01 -5.48 -2.81
C GLU A 22 10.50 -5.09 -4.21
N GLU A 23 10.67 -5.96 -5.21
CA GLU A 23 10.30 -5.65 -6.59
C GLU A 23 8.80 -5.45 -6.77
N ALA A 24 8.00 -6.37 -6.23
CA ALA A 24 6.55 -6.31 -6.30
C ALA A 24 5.99 -5.15 -5.46
N ALA A 25 6.64 -4.78 -4.35
CA ALA A 25 6.25 -3.61 -3.58
C ALA A 25 6.45 -2.29 -4.34
N ASN A 26 7.54 -2.18 -5.11
CA ASN A 26 7.78 -1.01 -5.95
C ASN A 26 6.74 -0.87 -7.07
N GLN A 27 6.26 -1.99 -7.61
CA GLN A 27 5.17 -1.98 -8.60
C GLN A 27 3.80 -1.69 -7.98
N ALA A 28 3.56 -2.17 -6.75
CA ALA A 28 2.33 -1.90 -6.01
C ALA A 28 2.23 -0.45 -5.51
N TRP A 29 3.36 0.25 -5.40
CA TRP A 29 3.38 1.66 -5.04
C TRP A 29 2.78 2.51 -6.16
N ASN A 30 1.56 2.99 -5.94
CA ASN A 30 0.89 3.93 -6.83
C ASN A 30 0.17 5.02 -6.01
N PRO A 31 0.58 6.29 -6.09
CA PRO A 31 -0.04 7.37 -5.32
C PRO A 31 -1.52 7.61 -5.68
N ASP A 32 -1.93 7.34 -6.92
CA ASP A 32 -3.32 7.49 -7.35
C ASP A 32 -4.25 6.47 -6.66
N LEU A 33 -3.73 5.28 -6.34
CA LEU A 33 -4.46 4.28 -5.54
C LEU A 33 -4.66 4.73 -4.09
N LEU A 34 -3.71 5.47 -3.54
CA LEU A 34 -3.80 6.01 -2.18
C LEU A 34 -4.83 7.14 -2.10
N LEU A 35 -4.85 8.00 -3.13
CA LEU A 35 -5.78 9.15 -3.22
C LEU A 35 -7.21 8.73 -3.57
N SER A 36 -7.37 7.67 -4.37
CA SER A 36 -8.70 7.15 -4.73
C SER A 36 -9.41 6.39 -3.60
N GLY A 37 -8.72 6.11 -2.49
CA GLY A 37 -9.27 5.33 -1.38
C GLY A 37 -9.50 3.86 -1.71
N GLN A 38 -8.96 3.36 -2.83
CA GLN A 38 -9.15 1.97 -3.26
C GLN A 38 -8.26 0.99 -2.47
N SER A 39 -7.12 1.46 -1.95
CA SER A 39 -6.24 0.62 -1.12
C SER A 39 -6.82 0.42 0.28
N GLN A 40 -7.23 -0.82 0.56
CA GLN A 40 -7.69 -1.24 1.89
C GLN A 40 -6.54 -1.20 2.91
N LEU A 41 -5.33 -1.54 2.47
CA LEU A 41 -4.14 -1.47 3.32
C LEU A 41 -3.83 -0.02 3.72
N TRP A 42 -3.88 0.92 2.77
CA TRP A 42 -3.71 2.35 3.05
C TRP A 42 -4.79 2.90 3.98
N THR A 43 -6.04 2.52 3.72
CA THR A 43 -7.18 2.94 4.54
C THR A 43 -7.01 2.44 5.98
N ALA A 44 -6.62 1.19 6.19
CA ALA A 44 -6.39 0.64 7.52
C ALA A 44 -5.29 1.40 8.28
N ILE A 45 -4.19 1.78 7.60
CA ILE A 45 -3.08 2.52 8.22
C ILE A 45 -3.50 3.94 8.61
N THR A 46 -4.23 4.63 7.74
CA THR A 46 -4.58 6.05 7.93
C THR A 46 -5.76 6.27 8.87
N THR A 47 -6.67 5.30 8.98
CA THR A 47 -7.87 5.40 9.82
C THR A 47 -7.70 4.79 11.21
N THR A 48 -6.68 3.95 11.43
CA THR A 48 -6.43 3.37 12.75
C THR A 48 -5.90 4.42 13.70
N GLN A 49 -6.66 4.71 14.75
CA GLN A 49 -6.18 5.51 15.88
C GLN A 49 -5.56 4.57 16.93
N GLY A 50 -4.22 4.58 17.04
CA GLY A 50 -3.47 3.75 17.98
C GLY A 50 -2.69 2.61 17.31
N PRO A 51 -2.34 1.53 18.04
CA PRO A 51 -1.52 0.46 17.51
C PRO A 51 -2.16 -0.26 16.31
N LEU A 52 -1.46 -0.28 15.18
CA LEU A 52 -1.89 -1.00 13.99
C LEU A 52 -1.79 -2.52 14.21
N ARG A 53 -2.93 -3.20 14.34
CA ARG A 53 -3.00 -4.66 14.52
C ARG A 53 -3.62 -5.30 13.29
N LEU A 54 -2.78 -5.69 12.34
CA LEU A 54 -3.20 -6.38 11.12
C LEU A 54 -2.69 -7.81 11.11
N ALA A 55 -3.59 -8.77 10.85
CA ALA A 55 -3.19 -10.16 10.63
C ALA A 55 -2.38 -10.27 9.33
N ARG A 56 -1.24 -10.96 9.37
CA ARG A 56 -0.35 -11.12 8.20
C ARG A 56 -1.07 -11.59 6.93
N PRO A 57 -2.02 -12.56 6.96
CA PRO A 57 -2.75 -12.97 5.77
C PRO A 57 -3.60 -11.84 5.15
N HIS A 58 -4.15 -10.93 5.97
CA HIS A 58 -4.91 -9.78 5.46
C HIS A 58 -3.99 -8.77 4.78
N VAL A 59 -2.85 -8.45 5.40
CA VAL A 59 -1.84 -7.56 4.80
C VAL A 59 -1.39 -8.12 3.45
N GLN A 60 -1.12 -9.42 3.37
CA GLN A 60 -0.69 -10.04 2.11
C GLN A 60 -1.77 -10.02 1.04
N ARG A 61 -3.03 -10.23 1.41
CA ARG A 61 -4.16 -10.16 0.47
C ARG A 61 -4.33 -8.74 -0.08
N TRP A 62 -4.41 -7.75 0.80
CA TRP A 62 -4.57 -6.35 0.38
C TRP A 62 -3.38 -5.84 -0.42
N ALA A 63 -2.15 -6.23 -0.07
CA ALA A 63 -0.97 -5.88 -0.87
C ALA A 63 -1.05 -6.46 -2.29
N LYS A 64 -1.56 -7.68 -2.47
CA LYS A 64 -1.78 -8.27 -3.81
C LYS A 64 -2.88 -7.53 -4.58
N ASP A 65 -3.94 -7.10 -3.91
CA ASP A 65 -5.01 -6.31 -4.52
C ASP A 65 -4.50 -4.93 -4.97
N ASP A 66 -3.64 -4.30 -4.16
CA ASP A 66 -2.97 -3.04 -4.49
C ASP A 66 -2.05 -3.21 -5.70
N LEU A 67 -1.22 -4.27 -5.74
CA LEU A 67 -0.40 -4.60 -6.91
C LEU A 67 -1.23 -4.81 -8.18
N LYS A 68 -2.33 -5.55 -8.09
CA LYS A 68 -3.22 -5.78 -9.22
C LYS A 68 -3.83 -4.47 -9.73
N SER A 69 -4.26 -3.61 -8.80
CA SER A 69 -4.83 -2.31 -9.13
C SER A 69 -3.78 -1.39 -9.76
N ALA A 70 -2.54 -1.40 -9.25
CA ALA A 70 -1.45 -0.59 -9.78
C ALA A 70 -1.09 -1.00 -11.22
N ASN A 71 -1.03 -2.31 -11.46
CA ASN A 71 -0.80 -2.86 -12.79
C ASN A 71 -1.96 -2.55 -13.76
N ALA A 72 -3.20 -2.54 -13.28
CA ALA A 72 -4.36 -2.16 -14.09
C ALA A 72 -4.29 -0.67 -14.48
N VAL A 73 -3.94 0.21 -13.55
CA VAL A 73 -3.72 1.65 -13.84
C VAL A 73 -2.60 1.83 -14.85
N ALA A 74 -1.46 1.16 -14.65
CA ALA A 74 -0.32 1.22 -15.57
C ALA A 74 -0.65 0.72 -16.98
N ALA A 75 -1.52 -0.29 -17.12
CA ALA A 75 -1.95 -0.81 -18.41
C ALA A 75 -2.89 0.13 -19.17
N ILE A 76 -3.68 0.94 -18.47
CA ILE A 76 -4.59 1.93 -19.08
C ILE A 76 -3.81 3.18 -19.51
N SER A 77 -2.77 3.55 -18.76
CA SER A 77 -1.88 4.69 -19.03
C SER A 77 -0.76 4.38 -20.05
N GLY A 78 -1.05 3.58 -21.09
CA GLY A 78 -0.07 3.07 -22.06
C GLY A 78 1.00 4.08 -22.52
N PRO A 79 2.20 3.62 -22.95
CA PRO A 79 3.37 4.47 -23.12
C PRO A 79 3.05 5.62 -24.07
N SER A 80 3.13 6.85 -23.55
CA SER A 80 3.18 8.04 -24.40
C SER A 80 4.40 7.90 -25.30
N ARG A 81 4.16 7.53 -26.56
CA ARG A 81 5.14 7.59 -27.65
C ARG A 81 5.37 9.03 -28.05
#